data_AF-A0A816GV48-F1
#
_entry.id   AF-A0A816GV48-F1
#
_cell.length_a   1.000
_cell.length_b   1.000
_cell.length_c   1.000
_cell.angle_alpha   90.00
_cell.angle_beta   90.00
_cell.angle_gamma   90.00
#
_symmetry.space_group_name_H-M   'P 1'
#
loop_
_entity.id
_entity.type
_entity.pdbx_description
1 polymer ?
#
loop_
_entity_poly.entity_id
_entity_poly.type
_entity_poly.pdbx_seq_one_letter_code
_entity_poly.pdbx_strand_id
1 'polypeptide(L)'
;MDSPLYYFDLQRQLWQDYFDLGIKENKWALRVSKSFVKQHHTCRTYGFRKHIVEQRLQTITQQFQRTINELQQYILQSEQNVKHWQPYINPAILSNAINECVKSAQQRLRQEFDYKKKMLVLDSNDRDLITKFYNLKPNEEQIQLAKQIWQTTASILKTKAQEEILHRRASLVSSYSKTITQYKFDLMALHLDTIQNIIRGHQQLL
;
A
#
# COMPACT_ATOMS: atom_id res chain seq x y z
N MET A 1 -5.65 20.41 2.12
CA MET A 1 -4.22 20.33 2.46
C MET A 1 -3.91 18.90 2.84
N ASP A 2 -3.17 18.18 2.00
CA ASP A 2 -2.64 16.86 2.36
C ASP A 2 -1.68 17.05 3.53
N SER A 3 -1.98 16.51 4.71
CA SER A 3 -1.12 16.67 5.87
C SER A 3 0.18 15.88 5.65
N PRO A 4 1.34 16.54 5.46
CA PRO A 4 2.60 15.86 5.19
C PRO A 4 3.07 15.01 6.38
N LEU A 5 2.50 15.22 7.58
CA LEU A 5 2.77 14.42 8.77
C LEU A 5 2.49 12.92 8.57
N TYR A 6 1.37 12.55 7.96
CA TYR A 6 1.05 11.13 7.77
C TYR A 6 2.03 10.47 6.78
N TYR A 7 2.45 11.19 5.75
CA TYR A 7 3.47 10.71 4.82
C TYR A 7 4.82 10.51 5.51
N PHE A 8 5.25 11.49 6.31
CA PHE A 8 6.49 11.39 7.07
C PHE A 8 6.45 10.29 8.11
N ASP A 9 5.31 10.03 8.75
CA ASP A 9 5.15 8.91 9.67
C ASP A 9 5.28 7.55 8.96
N LEU A 10 4.64 7.39 7.79
CA LEU A 10 4.81 6.17 6.98
C LEU A 10 6.26 5.97 6.54
N GLN A 11 6.95 7.04 6.14
CA GLN A 11 8.37 6.98 5.84
C GLN A 11 9.19 6.58 7.07
N ARG A 12 8.94 7.20 8.22
CA ARG A 12 9.62 6.88 9.48
C ARG A 12 9.45 5.40 9.83
N GLN A 13 8.22 4.89 9.79
CA GLN A 13 7.91 3.49 10.08
C GLN A 13 8.65 2.55 9.13
N LEU A 14 8.66 2.85 7.83
CA LEU A 14 9.41 2.05 6.87
C LEU A 14 10.90 2.02 7.20
N TRP A 15 11.53 3.18 7.39
CA TRP A 15 12.96 3.24 7.70
C TRP A 15 13.31 2.62 9.06
N GLN A 16 12.38 2.66 10.01
CA GLN A 16 12.51 1.96 11.28
C GLN A 16 12.47 0.44 11.06
N ASP A 17 11.55 -0.06 10.24
CA ASP A 17 11.50 -1.49 9.88
C ASP A 17 12.81 -1.94 9.19
N TYR A 18 13.38 -1.10 8.31
CA TYR A 18 14.71 -1.35 7.72
C TYR A 18 15.81 -1.44 8.77
N PHE A 19 15.78 -0.55 9.76
CA PHE A 19 16.75 -0.55 10.85
C PHE A 19 16.62 -1.79 11.73
N ASP A 20 15.39 -2.13 12.13
CA ASP A 20 15.08 -3.26 13.00
C ASP A 20 15.46 -4.60 12.34
N LEU A 21 15.19 -4.74 11.03
CA LEU A 21 15.65 -5.90 10.25
C LEU A 21 17.18 -5.98 10.20
N GLY A 22 17.86 -4.86 9.93
CA GLY A 22 19.33 -4.82 9.91
C GLY A 22 19.96 -5.20 11.23
N ILE A 23 19.36 -4.80 12.35
CA ILE A 23 19.78 -5.20 13.71
C ILE A 23 19.47 -6.68 13.97
N LYS A 24 18.22 -7.11 13.77
CA LYS A 24 17.75 -8.47 14.07
C LYS A 24 18.55 -9.54 13.34
N GLU A 25 18.85 -9.28 12.07
CA GLU A 25 19.55 -10.26 11.22
C GLU A 25 21.07 -10.05 11.21
N ASN A 26 21.56 -9.00 11.89
CA ASN A 26 22.94 -8.49 11.79
C ASN A 26 23.43 -8.36 10.34
N LYS A 27 22.51 -8.00 9.43
CA LYS A 27 22.71 -7.99 7.98
C LYS A 27 22.34 -6.64 7.43
N TRP A 28 23.33 -5.77 7.38
CA TRP A 28 23.25 -4.56 6.60
C TRP A 28 23.48 -4.87 5.12
N ALA A 29 22.99 -3.98 4.25
CA ALA A 29 23.23 -4.10 2.82
C ALA A 29 24.72 -4.14 2.51
N LEU A 30 25.21 -5.30 2.06
CA LEU A 30 26.52 -5.40 1.43
C LEU A 30 26.33 -5.15 -0.06
N ARG A 31 27.23 -4.35 -0.63
CA ARG A 31 27.21 -4.08 -2.06
C ARG A 31 27.67 -5.36 -2.77
N VAL A 32 26.76 -5.99 -3.50
CA VAL A 32 27.11 -7.12 -4.38
C VAL A 32 27.68 -6.62 -5.70
N SER A 33 28.56 -7.41 -6.33
CA SER A 33 29.15 -7.05 -7.61
C SER A 33 28.08 -7.05 -8.71
N LYS A 34 28.28 -6.23 -9.76
CA LYS A 34 27.35 -6.20 -10.93
C LYS A 34 27.24 -7.56 -11.61
N SER A 35 28.31 -8.36 -11.61
CA SER A 35 28.33 -9.70 -12.19
C SER A 35 27.46 -10.67 -11.40
N PHE A 36 27.55 -10.66 -10.07
CA PHE A 36 26.72 -11.50 -9.19
C PHE A 36 25.22 -11.19 -9.38
N VAL A 37 24.88 -9.91 -9.42
CA VAL A 37 23.52 -9.41 -9.69
C VAL A 37 22.98 -9.96 -11.00
N LYS A 38 23.77 -9.85 -12.07
CA LYS A 38 23.39 -10.33 -13.40
C LYS A 38 23.26 -11.85 -13.45
N GLN A 39 24.16 -12.57 -12.75
CA GLN A 39 24.21 -14.03 -12.74
C GLN A 39 23.04 -14.66 -11.97
N HIS A 40 22.55 -13.98 -10.93
CA HIS A 40 21.51 -14.50 -10.05
C HIS A 40 20.16 -13.81 -10.21
N HIS A 41 20.04 -12.87 -11.16
CA HIS A 41 18.85 -12.03 -11.33
C HIS A 41 18.41 -11.36 -10.01
N THR A 42 19.40 -10.99 -9.21
CA THR A 42 19.24 -10.42 -7.88
C THR A 42 19.32 -8.89 -7.93
N CYS A 43 18.90 -8.19 -6.88
CA CYS A 43 19.01 -6.74 -6.80
C CYS A 43 20.45 -6.29 -6.48
N ARG A 44 20.90 -5.19 -7.10
CA ARG A 44 22.27 -4.65 -6.92
C ARG A 44 22.54 -4.07 -5.52
N THR A 45 21.48 -3.69 -4.85
CA THR A 45 21.50 -3.16 -3.49
C THR A 45 20.40 -3.89 -2.75
N TYR A 46 20.78 -4.77 -1.84
CA TYR A 46 19.88 -5.48 -0.95
C TYR A 46 19.69 -4.65 0.32
N GLY A 47 18.71 -3.76 0.29
CA GLY A 47 18.49 -2.76 1.33
C GLY A 47 19.53 -1.64 1.35
N PHE A 48 19.62 -0.95 2.49
CA PHE A 48 20.50 0.20 2.68
C PHE A 48 21.60 -0.09 3.70
N ARG A 49 22.74 0.60 3.56
CA ARG A 49 23.81 0.56 4.56
C ARG A 49 23.31 1.21 5.85
N LYS A 50 23.78 0.73 7.00
CA LYS A 50 23.42 1.24 8.33
C LYS A 50 23.42 2.77 8.41
N HIS A 51 24.54 3.40 8.07
CA HIS A 51 24.66 4.86 8.12
C HIS A 51 23.66 5.61 7.22
N ILE A 52 23.23 5.01 6.10
CA ILE A 52 22.21 5.62 5.21
C ILE A 52 20.85 5.55 5.89
N VAL A 53 20.50 4.41 6.49
CA VAL A 53 19.24 4.23 7.23
C VAL A 53 19.18 5.21 8.40
N GLU A 54 20.26 5.30 9.19
CA GLU A 54 20.37 6.21 10.32
C GLU A 54 20.25 7.68 9.88
N GLN A 55 20.97 8.08 8.84
CA GLN A 55 20.88 9.45 8.30
C GLN A 55 19.45 9.77 7.83
N ARG A 56 18.76 8.82 7.20
CA ARG A 56 17.38 8.99 6.74
C ARG A 56 16.40 9.11 7.91
N LEU A 57 16.53 8.26 8.93
CA LEU A 57 15.73 8.35 10.15
C LEU A 57 15.90 9.70 10.84
N GLN A 58 17.14 10.18 10.96
CA GLN A 58 17.42 11.48 11.56
C GLN A 58 16.80 12.63 10.76
N THR A 59 16.96 12.61 9.43
CA THR A 59 16.37 13.61 8.53
C THR A 59 14.85 13.66 8.66
N ILE A 60 14.19 12.49 8.64
CA ILE A 60 12.73 12.40 8.76
C ILE A 60 12.27 12.90 10.13
N THR A 61 12.98 12.54 11.20
CA THR A 61 12.65 13.00 12.57
C THR A 61 12.74 14.52 12.67
N GLN A 62 13.76 15.13 12.08
CA GLN A 62 13.90 16.59 12.02
C GLN A 62 12.78 17.25 11.22
N GLN A 63 12.44 16.70 10.05
CA GLN A 63 11.33 17.21 9.23
C GLN A 63 9.99 17.09 9.96
N PHE A 64 9.74 15.95 10.61
CA PHE A 64 8.53 15.70 11.38
C PHE A 64 8.38 16.71 12.52
N GLN A 65 9.45 16.94 13.29
CA GLN A 65 9.43 17.91 14.38
C GLN A 65 9.20 19.33 13.87
N ARG A 66 9.82 19.70 12.75
CA ARG A 66 9.60 21.00 12.12
C ARG A 66 8.15 21.20 11.72
N THR A 67 7.52 20.21 11.08
CA THR A 67 6.11 20.28 10.69
C THR A 67 5.18 20.34 11.90
N ILE A 68 5.48 19.61 12.98
CA ILE A 68 4.72 19.72 14.25
C ILE A 68 4.80 21.15 14.78
N ASN A 69 5.99 21.72 14.85
CA ASN A 69 6.19 23.07 15.37
C ASN A 69 5.44 24.10 14.49
N GLU A 70 5.51 23.97 13.16
CA GLU A 70 4.78 24.83 12.21
C GLU A 70 3.26 24.72 12.43
N LEU A 71 2.72 23.50 12.58
CA LEU A 71 1.30 23.30 12.85
C LEU A 71 0.87 23.86 14.20
N GLN A 72 1.68 23.73 15.24
CA GLN A 72 1.41 24.34 16.55
C GLN A 72 1.33 25.87 16.45
N GLN A 73 2.21 26.49 15.67
CA GLN A 73 2.15 27.94 15.41
C GLN A 73 0.86 28.33 14.67
N TYR A 74 0.46 27.55 13.66
CA TYR A 74 -0.81 27.79 12.96
C TYR A 74 -2.04 27.61 13.86
N ILE A 75 -2.03 26.61 14.74
CA ILE A 75 -3.11 26.41 15.72
C ILE A 75 -3.21 27.62 16.64
N LEU A 76 -2.09 28.08 17.21
CA LEU A 76 -2.06 29.26 18.09
C LEU A 76 -2.55 30.53 17.37
N GLN A 77 -2.14 30.76 16.13
CA GLN A 77 -2.64 31.87 15.31
C GLN A 77 -4.13 31.73 14.99
N SER A 78 -4.59 30.52 14.68
CA SER A 78 -5.98 30.25 14.38
C SER A 78 -6.86 30.44 15.62
N GLU A 79 -6.45 29.99 16.80
CA GLU A 79 -7.15 30.19 18.06
C GLU A 79 -7.33 31.67 18.42
N GLN A 80 -6.35 32.52 18.07
CA GLN A 80 -6.48 33.98 18.20
C GLN A 80 -7.55 34.56 17.26
N ASN A 81 -7.71 33.99 16.06
CA ASN A 81 -8.67 34.42 15.03
C ASN A 81 -10.07 33.79 15.17
N VAL A 82 -10.19 32.67 15.88
CA VAL A 82 -11.40 31.83 15.97
C VAL A 82 -12.38 32.27 17.05
N LYS A 83 -12.05 33.30 17.86
CA LYS A 83 -12.97 33.89 18.85
C LYS A 83 -14.33 34.35 18.29
N HIS A 84 -14.50 34.41 16.97
CA HIS A 84 -15.71 34.87 16.28
C HIS A 84 -16.31 33.83 15.32
N TRP A 85 -15.82 32.59 15.30
CA TRP A 85 -16.41 31.56 14.43
C TRP A 85 -17.73 31.04 15.01
N GLN A 86 -18.82 31.25 14.27
CA GLN A 86 -20.05 30.48 14.40
C GLN A 86 -20.35 29.77 13.08
N PRO A 87 -20.83 28.50 13.13
CA PRO A 87 -21.22 27.73 14.31
C PRO A 87 -20.05 27.11 15.09
N TYR A 88 -20.27 26.80 16.38
CA TYR A 88 -19.33 26.04 17.20
C TYR A 88 -19.15 24.63 16.62
N ILE A 89 -17.93 24.33 16.15
CA ILE A 89 -17.56 23.01 15.67
C ILE A 89 -16.83 22.29 16.81
N ASN A 90 -17.28 21.10 17.18
CA ASN A 90 -16.55 20.26 18.13
C ASN A 90 -15.17 19.89 17.54
N PRO A 91 -14.05 20.33 18.14
CA PRO A 91 -12.72 20.12 17.59
C PRO A 91 -12.34 18.64 17.46
N ALA A 92 -12.85 17.79 18.36
CA ALA A 92 -12.56 16.36 18.33
C ALA A 92 -13.23 15.67 17.13
N ILE A 93 -14.47 16.05 16.80
CA ILE A 93 -15.19 15.51 15.63
C ILE A 93 -14.49 15.92 14.34
N LEU A 94 -14.11 17.20 14.23
CA LEU A 94 -13.40 17.71 13.06
C LEU A 94 -12.03 17.03 12.89
N SER A 95 -11.26 16.89 13.98
CA SER A 95 -9.97 16.19 13.96
C SER A 95 -10.13 14.74 13.50
N ASN A 96 -11.15 14.03 14.00
CA ASN A 96 -11.39 12.65 13.61
C ASN A 96 -11.83 12.53 12.15
N ALA A 97 -12.72 13.40 11.67
CA ALA A 97 -13.15 13.43 10.27
C ALA A 97 -11.98 13.73 9.31
N ILE A 98 -11.12 14.69 9.65
CA ILE A 98 -9.90 14.98 8.89
C ILE A 98 -8.98 13.76 8.88
N ASN A 99 -8.77 13.10 10.02
CA ASN A 99 -7.94 11.89 10.10
C ASN A 99 -8.47 10.78 9.20
N GLU A 100 -9.77 10.50 9.21
CA GLU A 100 -10.37 9.47 8.36
C GLU A 100 -10.30 9.83 6.87
N CYS A 101 -10.54 11.09 6.50
CA CYS A 101 -10.34 11.57 5.13
C CYS A 101 -8.88 11.38 4.66
N VAL A 102 -7.91 11.74 5.49
CA VAL A 102 -6.48 11.58 5.17
C VAL A 102 -6.10 10.11 5.06
N LYS A 103 -6.55 9.25 5.99
CA LYS A 103 -6.31 7.80 5.94
C LYS A 103 -6.86 7.18 4.65
N SER A 104 -8.09 7.54 4.29
CA SER A 104 -8.76 7.07 3.07
C SER A 104 -8.00 7.52 1.82
N ALA A 105 -7.68 8.81 1.73
CA ALA A 105 -6.92 9.37 0.60
C ALA A 105 -5.53 8.74 0.45
N GLN A 106 -4.91 8.32 1.55
CA GLN A 106 -3.57 7.72 1.57
C GLN A 106 -3.56 6.19 1.62
N GLN A 107 -4.71 5.52 1.44
CA GLN A 107 -4.79 4.06 1.48
C GLN A 107 -3.85 3.39 0.48
N ARG A 108 -3.78 3.93 -0.75
CA ARG A 108 -2.88 3.41 -1.80
C ARG A 108 -1.41 3.54 -1.40
N LEU A 109 -1.05 4.65 -0.77
CA LEU A 109 0.30 4.87 -0.27
C LEU A 109 0.65 3.86 0.81
N ARG A 110 -0.24 3.63 1.78
CA ARG A 110 -0.05 2.59 2.81
C ARG A 110 0.19 1.21 2.20
N GLN A 111 -0.62 0.82 1.22
CA GLN A 111 -0.45 -0.46 0.52
C GLN A 111 0.92 -0.56 -0.18
N GLU A 112 1.41 0.55 -0.76
CA GLU A 112 2.75 0.59 -1.37
C GLU A 112 3.86 0.42 -0.33
N PHE A 113 3.73 1.06 0.84
CA PHE A 113 4.66 0.90 1.95
C PHE A 113 4.66 -0.52 2.51
N ASP A 114 3.48 -1.11 2.72
CA ASP A 114 3.34 -2.51 3.14
C ASP A 114 3.96 -3.48 2.13
N TYR A 115 3.78 -3.21 0.84
CA TYR A 115 4.43 -3.97 -0.22
C TYR A 115 5.96 -3.87 -0.14
N LYS A 116 6.50 -2.65 0.00
CA LYS A 116 7.95 -2.44 0.15
C LYS A 116 8.52 -3.15 1.37
N LYS A 117 7.80 -3.15 2.50
CA LYS A 117 8.17 -3.88 3.71
C LYS A 117 8.25 -5.39 3.46
N LYS A 118 7.25 -5.96 2.78
CA LYS A 118 7.24 -7.39 2.41
C LYS A 118 8.38 -7.74 1.46
N MET A 119 8.61 -6.92 0.44
CA MET A 119 9.71 -7.12 -0.50
C MET A 119 11.06 -7.13 0.20
N LEU A 120 11.27 -6.23 1.16
CA LEU A 120 12.50 -6.19 1.95
C LEU A 120 12.80 -7.51 2.68
N VAL A 121 11.78 -8.11 3.30
CA VAL A 121 11.93 -9.38 4.02
C VAL A 121 12.26 -10.52 3.05
N LEU A 122 11.58 -10.58 1.90
CA LEU A 122 11.87 -11.57 0.86
C LEU A 122 13.29 -11.42 0.33
N ASP A 123 13.70 -10.20 0.02
CA ASP A 123 15.03 -9.86 -0.45
C ASP A 123 16.13 -10.28 0.54
N SER A 124 15.90 -10.10 1.85
CA SER A 124 16.85 -10.55 2.88
C SER A 124 16.95 -12.08 2.94
N ASN A 125 15.80 -12.76 2.89
CA ASN A 125 15.74 -14.22 2.90
C ASN A 125 16.42 -14.83 1.66
N ASP A 126 16.19 -14.28 0.48
CA ASP A 126 16.80 -14.74 -0.76
C ASP A 126 18.33 -14.65 -0.68
N ARG A 127 18.84 -13.53 -0.17
CA ARG A 127 20.27 -13.35 0.02
C ARG A 127 20.85 -14.39 0.97
N ASP A 128 20.15 -14.67 2.07
CA ASP A 128 20.56 -15.70 3.02
C ASP A 128 20.63 -17.08 2.40
N LEU A 129 19.61 -17.46 1.63
CA LEU A 129 19.54 -18.74 0.95
C LEU A 129 20.65 -18.86 -0.10
N ILE A 130 20.87 -17.83 -0.91
CA ILE A 130 21.96 -17.79 -1.90
C ILE A 130 23.32 -17.89 -1.21
N THR A 131 23.52 -17.16 -0.11
CA THR A 131 24.78 -17.20 0.65
C THR A 131 25.01 -18.59 1.22
N LYS A 132 23.99 -19.20 1.84
CA LYS A 132 24.06 -20.58 2.34
C LYS A 132 24.37 -21.57 1.21
N PHE A 133 23.69 -21.45 0.08
CA PHE A 133 23.93 -22.29 -1.09
C PHE A 133 25.39 -22.22 -1.56
N TYR A 134 25.95 -21.02 -1.71
CA TYR A 134 27.34 -20.85 -2.13
C TYR A 134 28.37 -21.28 -1.08
N ASN A 135 28.05 -21.15 0.20
CA ASN A 135 28.92 -21.65 1.28
C ASN A 135 29.08 -23.18 1.26
N LEU A 136 28.13 -23.91 0.66
CA LEU A 136 28.24 -25.36 0.43
C LEU A 136 29.18 -25.72 -0.73
N LYS A 137 29.76 -24.73 -1.43
CA LYS A 137 30.65 -24.91 -2.59
C LYS A 137 30.04 -25.83 -3.66
N PRO A 138 28.87 -25.46 -4.22
CA PRO A 138 28.20 -26.27 -5.22
C PRO A 138 29.06 -26.35 -6.49
N ASN A 139 29.00 -27.49 -7.17
CA ASN A 139 29.63 -27.64 -8.48
C ASN A 139 28.78 -26.98 -9.58
N GLU A 140 29.33 -26.89 -10.80
CA GLU A 140 28.65 -26.20 -11.90
C GLU A 140 27.29 -26.82 -12.25
N GLU A 141 27.18 -28.16 -12.24
CA GLU A 141 25.91 -28.85 -12.50
C GLU A 141 24.84 -28.49 -11.48
N GLN A 142 25.18 -28.45 -10.19
CA GLN A 142 24.30 -28.05 -9.11
C GLN A 142 23.88 -26.58 -9.24
N ILE A 143 24.79 -25.69 -9.67
CA ILE A 143 24.47 -24.29 -9.95
C ILE A 143 23.47 -24.19 -11.11
N GLN A 144 23.67 -24.94 -12.19
CA GLN A 144 22.78 -24.92 -13.36
C GLN A 144 21.40 -25.49 -13.01
N LEU A 145 21.33 -26.60 -12.27
CA LEU A 145 20.07 -27.16 -11.79
C LEU A 145 19.31 -26.18 -10.90
N ALA A 146 20.00 -25.53 -9.96
CA ALA A 146 19.38 -24.52 -9.09
C ALA A 146 18.82 -23.34 -9.89
N LYS A 147 19.53 -22.87 -10.92
CA LYS A 147 19.04 -21.81 -11.83
C LYS A 147 17.79 -22.25 -12.57
N GLN A 148 17.76 -23.47 -13.10
CA GLN A 148 16.59 -24.01 -13.81
C GLN A 148 15.37 -24.09 -12.89
N ILE A 149 15.53 -24.64 -11.68
CA ILE A 149 14.46 -24.72 -10.68
C ILE A 149 13.92 -23.32 -10.37
N TRP A 150 14.81 -22.34 -10.15
CA TRP A 150 14.42 -20.95 -9.87
C TRP A 150 13.60 -20.36 -11.03
N GLN A 151 14.09 -20.47 -12.26
CA GLN A 151 13.44 -19.91 -13.45
C GLN A 151 12.06 -20.55 -13.69
N THR A 152 11.96 -21.87 -13.59
CA THR A 152 10.70 -22.59 -13.74
C THR A 152 9.71 -22.19 -12.64
N THR A 153 10.17 -22.11 -11.38
CA THR A 153 9.31 -21.71 -10.26
C THR A 153 8.80 -20.27 -10.43
N ALA A 154 9.68 -19.34 -10.82
CA ALA A 154 9.30 -17.95 -11.08
C ALA A 154 8.29 -17.84 -12.24
N SER A 155 8.46 -18.63 -13.29
CA SER A 155 7.52 -18.70 -14.42
C SER A 155 6.15 -19.22 -13.97
N ILE A 156 6.10 -20.32 -13.22
CA ILE A 156 4.86 -20.90 -12.68
C ILE A 156 4.12 -19.90 -11.79
N LEU A 157 4.83 -19.22 -10.88
CA LEU A 157 4.24 -18.21 -10.00
C LEU A 157 3.65 -17.04 -10.79
N LYS A 158 4.35 -16.58 -11.84
CA LYS A 158 3.86 -15.51 -12.72
C LYS A 158 2.58 -15.93 -13.45
N THR A 159 2.55 -17.15 -13.99
CA THR A 159 1.37 -17.70 -14.68
C THR A 159 0.19 -17.80 -13.72
N LYS A 160 0.39 -18.37 -12.54
CA LYS A 160 -0.66 -18.50 -11.51
C LYS A 160 -1.22 -17.14 -11.07
N ALA A 161 -0.37 -16.14 -10.89
CA ALA A 161 -0.83 -14.78 -10.57
C ALA A 161 -1.68 -14.17 -11.69
N GLN A 162 -1.33 -14.43 -12.97
CA GLN A 162 -2.14 -13.99 -14.11
C GLN A 162 -3.50 -14.70 -14.15
N GLU A 163 -3.53 -16.01 -13.90
CA GLU A 163 -4.77 -16.79 -13.79
C GLU A 163 -5.68 -16.27 -12.68
N GLU A 164 -5.15 -15.97 -11.50
CA GLU A 164 -5.93 -15.39 -10.40
C GLU A 164 -6.51 -14.02 -10.74
N ILE A 165 -5.74 -13.17 -11.45
CA ILE A 165 -6.24 -11.87 -11.92
C ILE A 165 -7.38 -12.07 -12.93
N LEU A 166 -7.25 -13.01 -13.86
CA LEU A 166 -8.29 -13.32 -14.83
C LEU A 166 -9.55 -13.87 -14.14
N HIS A 167 -9.40 -14.77 -13.17
CA HIS A 167 -10.52 -15.28 -12.37
C HIS A 167 -11.25 -14.17 -11.62
N ARG A 168 -10.51 -13.26 -10.96
CA ARG A 168 -11.12 -12.11 -10.27
C ARG A 168 -11.87 -11.21 -11.25
N ARG A 169 -11.29 -10.91 -12.41
CA ARG A 169 -11.94 -10.08 -13.44
C ARG A 169 -13.22 -10.73 -13.96
N ALA A 170 -13.18 -12.03 -14.27
CA ALA A 170 -14.35 -12.78 -14.73
C ALA A 170 -15.47 -12.79 -13.67
N SER A 171 -15.10 -13.01 -12.40
CA SER A 171 -16.04 -12.94 -11.27
C SER A 171 -16.67 -11.54 -11.13
N LEU A 172 -15.87 -10.48 -11.22
CA LEU A 172 -16.34 -9.09 -11.12
C LEU A 172 -17.32 -8.76 -12.25
N VAL A 173 -17.00 -9.13 -13.50
CA VAL A 173 -17.86 -8.93 -14.67
C VAL A 173 -19.18 -9.66 -14.51
N SER A 174 -19.14 -10.92 -14.03
CA SER A 174 -20.35 -11.68 -13.74
C SER A 174 -21.21 -11.00 -12.65
N SER A 175 -20.58 -10.53 -11.57
CA SER A 175 -21.27 -9.82 -10.49
C SER A 175 -21.96 -8.54 -11.00
N TYR A 176 -21.23 -7.69 -11.72
CA TYR A 176 -21.79 -6.46 -12.27
C TYR A 176 -22.92 -6.72 -13.27
N SER A 177 -22.78 -7.74 -14.12
CA SER A 177 -23.84 -8.13 -15.06
C SER A 177 -25.14 -8.52 -14.34
N LYS A 178 -25.04 -9.28 -13.24
CA LYS A 178 -26.19 -9.62 -12.40
C LYS A 178 -26.81 -8.38 -11.77
N THR A 179 -26.01 -7.52 -11.16
CA THR A 179 -26.49 -6.29 -10.52
C THR A 179 -27.16 -5.34 -11.52
N ILE A 180 -26.59 -5.15 -12.70
CA ILE A 180 -27.19 -4.33 -13.77
C ILE A 180 -28.53 -4.91 -14.22
N THR A 181 -28.59 -6.23 -14.40
CA THR A 181 -29.84 -6.91 -14.77
C THR A 181 -30.91 -6.73 -13.69
N GLN A 182 -30.54 -6.86 -12.41
CA GLN A 182 -31.46 -6.63 -11.29
C GLN A 182 -31.98 -5.19 -11.29
N TYR A 183 -31.10 -4.20 -11.40
CA TYR A 183 -31.52 -2.79 -11.44
C TYR A 183 -32.46 -2.48 -12.60
N LYS A 184 -32.26 -3.12 -13.77
CA LYS A 184 -33.19 -2.98 -14.90
C LYS A 184 -34.58 -3.54 -14.57
N PHE A 185 -34.63 -4.71 -13.93
CA PHE A 185 -35.91 -5.29 -13.48
C PHE A 185 -36.60 -4.42 -12.43
N ASP A 186 -35.87 -3.94 -11.43
CA ASP A 186 -36.42 -3.07 -10.37
C ASP A 186 -36.98 -1.76 -10.95
N LEU A 187 -36.28 -1.15 -11.91
CA LEU A 187 -36.73 0.06 -12.59
C LEU A 187 -38.01 -0.20 -13.40
N MET A 188 -38.08 -1.33 -14.12
CA MET A 188 -39.29 -1.71 -14.86
C MET A 188 -40.48 -1.95 -13.93
N ALA A 189 -40.27 -2.60 -12.79
CA ALA A 189 -41.32 -2.81 -11.79
C ALA A 189 -41.86 -1.48 -11.24
N LEU A 190 -40.95 -0.53 -10.94
CA LEU A 190 -41.32 0.80 -10.44
C LEU A 190 -42.10 1.60 -11.49
N HIS A 191 -41.70 1.53 -12.77
CA HIS A 191 -42.42 2.17 -13.86
C HIS A 191 -43.83 1.57 -14.04
N LEU A 192 -43.96 0.24 -13.98
CA LEU A 192 -45.25 -0.45 -14.08
C LEU A 192 -46.18 -0.08 -12.92
N ASP A 193 -45.66 -0.03 -11.69
CA ASP A 193 -46.43 0.37 -10.52
C ASP A 193 -46.89 1.83 -10.64
N THR A 194 -46.01 2.72 -11.09
CA THR A 194 -46.35 4.13 -11.36
C THR A 194 -47.50 4.24 -12.38
N ILE A 195 -47.43 3.50 -13.49
CA ILE A 195 -48.49 3.48 -14.51
C ILE A 195 -49.80 2.95 -13.93
N GLN A 196 -49.76 1.84 -13.17
CA GLN A 196 -50.96 1.27 -12.53
C GLN A 196 -51.60 2.25 -11.55
N ASN A 197 -50.80 2.96 -10.76
CA ASN A 197 -51.29 3.96 -9.81
C ASN A 197 -51.95 5.15 -10.53
N ILE A 198 -51.39 5.62 -11.65
CA ILE A 198 -52.00 6.66 -12.49
C ILE A 198 -53.35 6.21 -13.06
N ILE A 199 -53.42 4.98 -13.59
CA ILE A 199 -54.65 4.40 -14.16
C ILE A 199 -55.74 4.30 -13.08
N ARG A 200 -55.41 3.75 -11.91
CA ARG A 200 -56.35 3.65 -10.78
C ARG A 200 -56.85 5.02 -10.33
N GLY A 201 -55.96 6.00 -10.23
CA GLY A 201 -56.34 7.37 -9.88
C GLY A 201 -57.32 7.99 -10.88
N HIS A 202 -57.12 7.77 -12.18
CA HIS A 202 -58.07 8.24 -13.21
C HIS A 202 -59.42 7.53 -13.13
N GLN A 203 -59.45 6.23 -12.87
CA GLN A 203 -60.68 5.46 -12.75
C GLN A 203 -61.53 5.85 -11.53
N GLN A 204 -60.93 6.39 -10.47
CA GLN A 204 -61.65 6.88 -9.30
C GLN A 204 -62.25 8.29 -9.48
N LEU A 205 -61.83 9.01 -10.53
CA LEU A 205 -62.30 10.37 -10.85
C LEU A 205 -63.44 10.38 -11.89
N LEU A 206 -63.74 9.23 -12.51
CA LEU A 206 -64.83 9.01 -13.46
C LEU A 206 -66.00 8.32 -12.77
#